data_AF-A0A9W9E1K2-F1
#
_entry.id   AF-A0A9W9E1K2-F1
#
_cell.length_a   1.000
_cell.length_b   1.000
_cell.length_c   1.000
_cell.angle_alpha   90.00
_cell.angle_beta   90.00
_cell.angle_gamma   90.00
#
_symmetry.space_group_name_H-M   'P 1'
#
loop_
_entity.id
_entity.type
_entity.pdbx_description
1 polymer ?
#
loop_
_entity_poly.entity_id
_entity_poly.type
_entity_poly.pdbx_seq_one_letter_code
_entity_poly.pdbx_strand_id
1 'polypeptide(L)'
;YSLLLLSAKEGYPLWRPEPNRRLPEQHRKGGLPIGSVGIIRPDGFFDYLFNICFPKDHPVNTGGVPEGFKPVEFSQTDVSEFLVRGLDGFKDTPLTFPSSVAQSRAYDFVSMHPEGAILMLPDGSTRIDLENKKIFRQYATRNAHRWFTYVEDARGRESEDLSLYIITGTDKSSSFGVASF
;
A
#
# COMPACT_ATOMS: atom_id res chain seq x y z
N TYR A 1 -13.03 -5.58 -7.40
CA TYR A 1 -11.99 -6.03 -6.44
C TYR A 1 -11.42 -4.87 -5.59
N SER A 2 -10.55 -4.00 -6.09
CA SER A 2 -9.82 -3.01 -5.25
C SER A 2 -10.71 -1.99 -4.53
N LEU A 3 -11.89 -1.72 -5.09
CA LEU A 3 -12.85 -0.80 -4.49
C LEU A 3 -13.53 -1.36 -3.22
N LEU A 4 -13.63 -2.68 -3.03
CA LEU A 4 -14.34 -3.25 -1.87
C LEU A 4 -13.62 -2.96 -0.54
N LEU A 5 -12.31 -3.19 -0.49
CA LEU A 5 -11.49 -2.85 0.68
C LEU A 5 -11.34 -1.34 0.85
N LEU A 6 -11.31 -0.58 -0.26
CA LEU A 6 -11.32 0.88 -0.19
C LEU A 6 -12.63 1.41 0.41
N SER A 7 -13.77 0.85 0.00
CA SER A 7 -15.09 1.15 0.56
C SER A 7 -15.21 0.78 2.03
N ALA A 8 -14.57 -0.32 2.44
CA ALA A 8 -14.44 -0.71 3.85
C ALA A 8 -13.46 0.15 4.66
N LYS A 9 -12.76 1.10 4.02
CA LYS A 9 -11.69 1.93 4.60
C LYS A 9 -10.50 1.12 5.14
N GLU A 10 -10.32 -0.08 4.60
CA GLU A 10 -9.24 -1.00 4.97
C GLU A 10 -7.98 -0.80 4.11
N GLY A 11 -8.00 0.17 3.21
CA GLY A 11 -6.87 0.51 2.33
C GLY A 11 -7.10 0.07 0.90
N TYR A 12 -6.04 0.13 0.09
CA TYR A 12 -6.10 -0.25 -1.33
C TYR A 12 -5.32 -1.56 -1.55
N PRO A 13 -6.01 -2.67 -1.85
CA PRO A 13 -5.32 -3.94 -2.07
C PRO A 13 -4.63 -3.90 -3.43
N LEU A 14 -3.33 -4.18 -3.41
CA LEU A 14 -2.53 -4.36 -4.62
C LEU A 14 -2.66 -5.80 -5.10
N TRP A 15 -2.84 -5.99 -6.40
CA TRP A 15 -2.82 -7.32 -7.01
C TRP A 15 -1.41 -7.93 -6.97
N ARG A 16 -0.38 -7.09 -7.12
CA ARG A 16 1.03 -7.47 -6.95
C ARG A 16 1.65 -6.62 -5.86
N PRO A 17 1.59 -7.05 -4.58
CA PRO A 17 2.08 -6.27 -3.45
C PRO A 17 3.61 -6.33 -3.30
N GLU A 18 4.29 -7.24 -4.02
CA GLU A 18 5.73 -7.40 -3.95
C GLU A 18 6.46 -6.12 -4.40
N PRO A 19 7.49 -5.65 -3.68
CA PRO A 19 8.27 -4.49 -4.09
C PRO A 19 9.13 -4.81 -5.33
N ASN A 20 9.46 -3.77 -6.10
CA ASN A 20 10.21 -3.95 -7.34
C ASN A 20 11.61 -4.44 -6.97
N ARG A 21 12.06 -5.52 -7.63
CA ARG A 21 13.35 -6.15 -7.33
C ARG A 21 14.56 -5.22 -7.55
N ARG A 22 14.37 -4.12 -8.28
CA ARG A 22 15.37 -3.06 -8.49
C ARG A 22 15.34 -1.95 -7.43
N LEU A 23 14.39 -1.95 -6.49
CA LEU A 23 14.39 -1.01 -5.39
C LEU A 23 15.55 -1.29 -4.42
N PRO A 24 15.98 -0.26 -3.66
CA PRO A 24 16.95 -0.42 -2.60
C PRO A 24 16.59 -1.59 -1.67
N GLU A 25 17.61 -2.29 -1.15
CA GLU A 25 17.42 -3.48 -0.31
C GLU A 25 16.50 -3.22 0.89
N GLN A 26 16.56 -2.02 1.46
CA GLN A 26 15.68 -1.57 2.54
C GLN A 26 14.19 -1.70 2.18
N HIS A 27 13.79 -1.32 0.97
CA HIS A 27 12.41 -1.46 0.50
C HIS A 27 12.05 -2.91 0.15
N ARG A 28 13.03 -3.70 -0.31
CA ARG A 28 12.80 -5.11 -0.64
C ARG A 28 12.56 -5.97 0.59
N LYS A 29 13.27 -5.68 1.70
CA LYS A 29 13.11 -6.40 2.96
C LYS A 29 11.98 -5.85 3.83
N GLY A 30 11.87 -4.53 3.91
CA GLY A 30 10.94 -3.87 4.83
C GLY A 30 9.61 -3.42 4.20
N GLY A 31 9.44 -3.61 2.89
CA GLY A 31 8.35 -3.00 2.13
C GLY A 31 8.53 -1.49 1.98
N LEU A 32 7.50 -0.83 1.44
CA LEU A 32 7.51 0.63 1.27
C LEU A 32 7.10 1.32 2.59
N PRO A 33 7.84 2.35 3.04
CA PRO A 33 7.50 3.08 4.26
C PRO A 33 6.32 4.03 4.06
N ILE A 34 5.72 4.47 5.19
CA ILE A 34 4.75 5.57 5.22
C ILE A 34 5.35 6.81 4.55
N GLY A 35 4.53 7.55 3.81
CA GLY A 35 4.92 8.72 3.04
C GLY A 35 5.44 8.42 1.64
N SER A 36 5.51 7.14 1.25
CA SER A 36 5.90 6.76 -0.10
C SER A 36 4.83 7.19 -1.10
N VAL A 37 5.27 7.81 -2.18
CA VAL A 37 4.44 8.31 -3.28
C VAL A 37 4.69 7.45 -4.51
N GLY A 38 3.61 7.10 -5.20
CA GLY A 38 3.70 6.26 -6.38
C GLY A 38 2.40 6.20 -7.19
N ILE A 39 2.44 5.38 -8.23
CA ILE A 39 1.34 5.15 -9.15
C ILE A 39 0.98 3.66 -9.06
N ILE A 40 -0.31 3.35 -9.05
CA ILE A 40 -0.76 1.97 -9.24
C ILE A 40 -0.86 1.73 -10.74
N ARG A 41 -0.03 0.83 -11.25
CA ARG A 41 0.01 0.49 -12.67
C ARG A 41 -1.15 -0.45 -13.04
N PRO A 42 -1.56 -0.52 -14.32
CA PRO A 42 -2.61 -1.44 -14.78
C PRO A 42 -2.32 -2.91 -14.49
N ASP A 43 -1.03 -3.28 -14.38
CA ASP A 43 -0.58 -4.62 -14.02
C ASP A 43 -0.76 -4.95 -12.53
N GLY A 44 -1.24 -3.99 -11.73
CA GLY A 44 -1.53 -4.11 -10.30
C GLY A 44 -0.33 -3.86 -9.39
N PHE A 45 0.77 -3.36 -9.96
CA PHE A 45 2.02 -3.08 -9.27
C PHE A 45 2.06 -1.64 -8.74
N PHE A 46 2.63 -1.41 -7.56
CA PHE A 46 2.89 -0.06 -7.06
C PHE A 46 4.25 0.45 -7.54
N ASP A 47 4.22 1.37 -8.49
CA ASP A 47 5.41 2.03 -9.01
C ASP A 47 5.84 3.18 -8.10
N TYR A 48 6.88 2.92 -7.32
CA TYR A 48 7.45 3.88 -6.38
C TYR A 48 8.19 5.02 -7.11
N LEU A 49 7.92 6.25 -6.68
CA LEU A 49 8.53 7.46 -7.22
C LEU A 49 9.53 8.09 -6.23
N PHE A 50 9.03 8.49 -5.06
CA PHE A 50 9.80 9.12 -3.97
C PHE A 50 9.04 8.99 -2.64
N ASN A 51 9.62 9.42 -1.53
CA ASN A 51 8.99 9.46 -0.23
C ASN A 51 9.04 10.89 0.36
N ILE A 52 7.89 11.37 0.85
CA ILE A 52 7.74 12.74 1.35
C ILE A 52 8.38 13.00 2.72
N CYS A 53 8.68 11.97 3.48
CA CYS A 53 9.19 12.07 4.85
C CYS A 53 10.72 12.04 4.92
N PHE A 54 11.39 11.64 3.84
CA PHE A 54 12.85 11.59 3.78
C PHE A 54 13.41 12.76 2.96
N PRO A 55 14.62 13.25 3.28
CA PRO A 55 15.29 14.29 2.50
C PRO A 55 15.60 13.83 1.08
N LYS A 56 15.83 14.81 0.20
CA LYS A 56 16.21 14.58 -1.20
C LYS A 56 17.43 13.66 -1.33
N ASP A 57 18.41 13.83 -0.44
CA ASP A 57 19.67 13.09 -0.48
C ASP A 57 19.59 11.71 0.20
N HIS A 58 18.41 11.33 0.70
CA HIS A 58 18.23 10.02 1.34
C HIS A 58 18.25 8.90 0.28
N PRO A 59 18.82 7.72 0.58
CA PRO A 59 18.88 6.57 -0.35
C PRO A 59 17.54 6.16 -0.97
N VAL A 60 16.43 6.37 -0.24
CA VAL A 60 15.08 6.06 -0.72
C VAL A 60 14.62 7.01 -1.83
N ASN A 61 15.12 8.24 -1.86
CA ASN A 61 14.79 9.28 -2.84
C ASN A 61 15.86 9.40 -3.95
N THR A 62 16.64 8.34 -4.18
CA THR A 62 17.69 8.29 -5.22
C THR A 62 17.16 8.50 -6.65
N GLY A 63 15.87 8.25 -6.89
CA GLY A 63 15.20 8.56 -8.15
C GLY A 63 14.92 10.05 -8.39
N GLY A 64 15.31 10.91 -7.44
CA GLY A 64 14.99 12.33 -7.41
C GLY A 64 13.71 12.63 -6.64
N VAL A 65 13.38 13.91 -6.56
CA VAL A 65 12.17 14.44 -5.92
C VAL A 65 11.65 15.63 -6.72
N PRO A 66 10.38 16.02 -6.57
CA PRO A 66 9.82 17.21 -7.22
C PRO A 66 10.58 18.51 -6.87
N GLU A 67 10.42 19.54 -7.71
CA GLU A 67 11.07 20.83 -7.49
C GLU A 67 10.58 21.52 -6.19
N GLY A 68 11.54 22.09 -5.45
CA GLY A 68 11.25 22.78 -4.19
C GLY A 68 10.78 21.84 -3.07
N PHE A 69 11.03 20.53 -3.20
CA PHE A 69 10.69 19.52 -2.22
C PHE A 69 11.29 19.82 -0.84
N LYS A 70 10.45 19.69 0.19
CA LYS A 70 10.82 19.80 1.60
C LYS A 70 10.20 18.64 2.37
N PRO A 71 10.97 17.85 3.14
CA PRO A 71 10.43 16.71 3.86
C PRO A 71 9.29 17.10 4.80
N VAL A 72 8.30 16.22 4.91
CA VAL A 72 7.20 16.33 5.86
C VAL A 72 7.61 15.62 7.13
N GLU A 73 7.70 16.38 8.21
CA GLU A 73 7.83 15.84 9.55
C GLU A 73 6.43 15.46 10.07
N PHE A 74 6.34 14.31 10.73
CA PHE A 74 5.12 13.87 11.40
C PHE A 74 5.50 13.24 12.74
N SER A 75 4.56 13.26 13.69
CA SER A 75 4.83 12.71 15.02
C SER A 75 4.83 11.19 14.98
N GLN A 76 5.84 10.56 15.58
CA GLN A 76 5.85 9.11 15.78
C GLN A 76 4.74 8.65 16.73
N THR A 77 4.21 9.55 17.58
CA THR A 77 3.04 9.27 18.42
C THR A 77 1.76 9.09 17.61
N ASP A 78 1.72 9.60 16.38
CA ASP A 78 0.58 9.46 15.47
C ASP A 78 0.67 8.15 14.66
N VAL A 79 1.69 7.32 14.89
CA VAL A 79 1.84 6.02 14.25
C VAL A 79 1.33 4.94 15.19
N SER A 80 0.34 4.19 14.74
CA SER A 80 -0.17 3.00 15.41
C SER A 80 0.40 1.75 14.75
N GLU A 81 0.83 0.79 15.56
CA GLU A 81 1.35 -0.50 15.11
C GLU A 81 0.62 -1.63 15.83
N PHE A 82 0.04 -2.55 15.05
CA PHE A 82 -0.75 -3.67 15.56
C PHE A 82 -0.30 -4.97 14.90
N LEU A 83 -0.10 -6.01 15.72
CA LEU A 83 0.11 -7.36 15.22
C LEU A 83 -1.24 -8.03 14.96
N VAL A 84 -1.48 -8.40 13.71
CA VAL A 84 -2.64 -9.20 13.28
C VAL A 84 -2.19 -10.66 13.21
N ARG A 85 -2.75 -11.53 14.06
CA ARG A 85 -2.40 -12.94 14.05
C ARG A 85 -3.08 -13.66 12.87
N GLY A 86 -2.45 -14.70 12.34
CA GLY A 86 -2.88 -15.38 11.10
C GLY A 86 -4.28 -15.99 11.09
N LEU A 87 -4.91 -16.18 12.27
CA LEU A 87 -6.33 -16.58 12.39
C LEU A 87 -7.29 -15.37 12.40
N ASP A 88 -6.80 -14.19 12.81
CA ASP A 88 -7.56 -12.93 12.85
C ASP A 88 -7.40 -12.10 11.55
N GLY A 89 -6.52 -12.55 10.63
CA GLY A 89 -6.26 -11.91 9.34
C GLY A 89 -7.33 -12.14 8.27
N PHE A 90 -8.39 -12.87 8.58
CA PHE A 90 -9.59 -12.99 7.75
C PHE A 90 -10.43 -11.72 7.90
N LYS A 91 -10.10 -10.67 7.14
CA LYS A 91 -10.95 -9.49 7.04
C LYS A 91 -12.00 -9.70 5.95
N ASP A 92 -13.11 -10.30 6.37
CA ASP A 92 -14.31 -10.48 5.58
C ASP A 92 -14.98 -9.15 5.22
N THR A 93 -15.05 -8.86 3.93
CA THR A 93 -16.09 -7.99 3.37
C THR A 93 -16.51 -8.55 2.00
N PRO A 94 -17.75 -9.02 1.77
CA PRO A 94 -18.79 -9.53 2.67
C PRO A 94 -18.83 -11.08 2.72
N LEU A 95 -18.69 -11.61 3.95
CA LEU A 95 -19.06 -12.94 4.48
C LEU A 95 -18.34 -14.20 3.92
N THR A 96 -17.35 -14.73 4.65
CA THR A 96 -16.92 -16.13 4.53
C THR A 96 -16.53 -16.75 5.89
N PHE A 97 -17.28 -17.75 6.34
CA PHE A 97 -16.90 -18.57 7.49
C PHE A 97 -15.95 -19.70 7.05
N PRO A 98 -14.81 -19.94 7.73
CA PRO A 98 -14.00 -21.12 7.45
C PRO A 98 -14.74 -22.38 7.91
N SER A 99 -15.05 -23.28 6.98
CA SER A 99 -15.64 -24.58 7.29
C SER A 99 -14.56 -25.67 7.24
N SER A 100 -14.22 -26.15 8.44
CA SER A 100 -13.35 -27.30 8.76
C SER A 100 -11.81 -27.09 8.67
N VAL A 101 -11.15 -27.41 9.79
CA VAL A 101 -9.70 -27.49 9.94
C VAL A 101 -9.34 -28.97 10.12
N ALA A 102 -8.75 -29.59 9.11
CA ALA A 102 -8.19 -30.93 9.22
C ALA A 102 -6.84 -31.02 8.49
N GLN A 103 -5.75 -30.96 9.27
CA GLN A 103 -4.35 -31.40 9.04
C GLN A 103 -3.69 -31.24 7.65
N SER A 104 -4.29 -30.47 6.76
CA SER A 104 -3.71 -29.81 5.61
C SER A 104 -4.35 -28.43 5.58
N ARG A 105 -3.59 -27.35 5.38
CA ARG A 105 -4.13 -25.98 5.36
C ARG A 105 -4.91 -25.75 4.04
N ALA A 106 -5.96 -26.53 3.81
CA ALA A 106 -6.94 -26.27 2.77
C ALA A 106 -7.97 -25.28 3.34
N TYR A 107 -8.18 -24.18 2.63
CA TYR A 107 -9.19 -23.18 2.96
C TYR A 107 -10.27 -23.24 1.88
N ASP A 108 -11.50 -23.55 2.29
CA ASP A 108 -12.65 -23.52 1.39
C ASP A 108 -13.39 -22.19 1.57
N PHE A 109 -13.64 -21.51 0.45
CA PHE A 109 -14.35 -20.24 0.41
C PHE A 109 -15.65 -20.40 -0.38
N VAL A 110 -16.75 -19.90 0.18
CA VAL A 110 -18.07 -19.90 -0.47
C VAL A 110 -18.61 -18.47 -0.45
N SER A 111 -18.91 -17.93 -1.63
CA SER A 111 -19.51 -16.61 -1.77
C SER A 111 -20.94 -16.72 -2.31
N MET A 112 -21.83 -15.90 -1.75
CA MET A 112 -23.19 -15.70 -2.27
C MET A 112 -23.26 -14.56 -3.29
N HIS A 113 -22.14 -13.87 -3.53
CA HIS A 113 -22.04 -12.76 -4.47
C HIS A 113 -21.32 -13.21 -5.75
N PRO A 114 -21.72 -12.68 -6.92
CA PRO A 114 -21.10 -13.03 -8.20
C PRO A 114 -19.67 -12.52 -8.34
N GLU A 115 -19.28 -11.55 -7.50
CA GLU A 115 -17.95 -10.96 -7.49
C GLU A 115 -17.40 -10.94 -6.07
N GLY A 116 -16.12 -11.23 -5.92
CA GLY A 116 -15.48 -11.23 -4.61
C GLY A 116 -13.96 -11.12 -4.63
N ALA A 117 -13.41 -11.02 -3.44
CA ALA A 117 -12.01 -10.74 -3.16
C ALA A 117 -11.58 -11.54 -1.94
N ILE A 118 -10.47 -12.27 -2.04
CA ILE A 118 -9.89 -12.97 -0.91
C ILE A 118 -8.45 -12.50 -0.76
N LEU A 119 -8.11 -12.00 0.42
CA LEU A 119 -6.75 -11.76 0.87
C LEU A 119 -6.46 -12.69 2.05
N MET A 120 -5.52 -13.62 1.86
CA MET A 120 -5.04 -14.49 2.92
C MET A 120 -3.66 -14.05 3.39
N LEU A 121 -3.47 -14.00 4.71
CA LEU A 121 -2.18 -13.72 5.36
C LEU A 121 -1.90 -14.85 6.36
N PRO A 122 -1.45 -16.04 5.90
CA PRO A 122 -1.39 -17.25 6.72
C PRO A 122 -0.49 -17.13 7.96
N ASP A 123 0.57 -16.34 7.85
CA ASP A 123 1.51 -16.07 8.95
C ASP A 123 1.12 -14.83 9.78
N GLY A 124 -0.04 -14.22 9.49
CA GLY A 124 -0.46 -12.94 10.05
C GLY A 124 0.17 -11.75 9.35
N SER A 125 -0.01 -10.57 9.93
CA SER A 125 0.62 -9.33 9.45
C SER A 125 0.96 -8.37 10.57
N THR A 126 1.89 -7.47 10.30
CA THR A 126 2.09 -6.26 11.09
C THR A 126 1.42 -5.11 10.36
N ARG A 127 0.39 -4.54 10.98
CA ARG A 127 -0.30 -3.36 10.49
C ARG A 127 0.33 -2.11 11.09
N ILE A 128 0.65 -1.16 10.24
CA ILE A 128 1.17 0.15 10.65
C ILE A 128 0.28 1.21 9.99
N ASP A 129 -0.28 2.12 10.78
CA ASP A 129 -1.13 3.20 10.29
C ASP A 129 -0.69 4.56 10.83
N LEU A 130 -0.69 5.58 9.97
CA LEU A 130 -0.60 6.97 10.39
C LEU A 130 -2.01 7.48 10.69
N GLU A 131 -2.27 7.85 11.94
CA GLU A 131 -3.55 8.38 12.38
C GLU A 131 -3.79 9.79 11.85
N ASN A 132 -2.76 10.65 11.95
CA ASN A 132 -2.82 12.03 11.49
C ASN A 132 -2.59 12.16 9.98
N LYS A 133 -3.53 11.63 9.18
CA LYS A 133 -3.47 11.68 7.71
C LYS A 133 -3.64 13.12 7.15
N LYS A 134 -4.09 14.07 7.99
CA LYS A 134 -4.33 15.45 7.59
C LYS A 134 -3.05 16.14 7.13
N ILE A 135 -1.92 15.87 7.79
CA ILE A 135 -0.64 16.49 7.45
C ILE A 135 -0.18 16.10 6.04
N PHE A 136 -0.30 14.81 5.68
CA PHE A 136 0.03 14.32 4.35
C PHE A 136 -0.93 14.86 3.30
N ARG A 137 -2.24 14.86 3.60
CA ARG A 137 -3.25 15.42 2.68
C ARG A 137 -2.95 16.88 2.36
N GLN A 138 -2.70 17.70 3.37
CA GLN A 138 -2.41 19.12 3.15
C GLN A 138 -1.11 19.33 2.38
N TYR A 139 -0.09 18.54 2.65
CA TYR A 139 1.17 18.60 1.92
C TYR A 139 0.98 18.20 0.45
N ALA A 140 0.23 17.12 0.20
CA ALA A 140 -0.12 16.67 -1.14
C ALA A 140 -0.90 17.76 -1.90
N THR A 141 -1.94 18.33 -1.31
CA THR A 141 -2.75 19.39 -1.95
C THR A 141 -1.90 20.60 -2.35
N ARG A 142 -0.95 21.01 -1.50
CA ARG A 142 -0.07 22.16 -1.79
C ARG A 142 0.95 21.89 -2.90
N ASN A 143 1.36 20.63 -3.07
CA ASN A 143 2.42 20.25 -4.00
C ASN A 143 1.93 19.45 -5.21
N ALA A 144 0.63 19.15 -5.30
CA ALA A 144 0.04 18.25 -6.29
C ALA A 144 0.50 18.61 -7.71
N HIS A 145 0.37 19.88 -8.10
CA HIS A 145 0.78 20.33 -9.42
C HIS A 145 2.25 20.00 -9.71
N ARG A 146 3.17 20.29 -8.79
CA ARG A 146 4.61 19.99 -8.96
C ARG A 146 4.89 18.50 -9.02
N TRP A 147 4.09 17.69 -8.33
CA TRP A 147 4.24 16.24 -8.36
C TRP A 147 3.81 15.68 -9.71
N PHE A 148 2.67 16.12 -10.24
CA PHE A 148 2.23 15.72 -11.59
C PHE A 148 3.27 16.12 -12.64
N THR A 149 3.73 17.37 -12.63
CA THR A 149 4.80 17.85 -13.53
C THR A 149 6.09 17.03 -13.37
N TYR A 150 6.52 16.72 -12.14
CA TYR A 150 7.69 15.86 -11.92
C TYR A 150 7.51 14.46 -12.50
N VAL A 151 6.30 13.89 -12.36
CA VAL A 151 5.99 12.53 -12.81
C VAL A 151 5.93 12.45 -14.33
N GLU A 152 5.33 13.43 -14.98
CA GLU A 152 5.24 13.52 -16.44
C GLU A 152 6.62 13.89 -17.02
N ASP A 153 7.16 15.06 -16.66
CA ASP A 153 8.33 15.62 -17.33
C ASP A 153 9.64 14.93 -16.92
N ALA A 154 9.86 14.73 -15.61
CA ALA A 154 11.14 14.23 -15.11
C ALA A 154 11.19 12.70 -15.02
N ARG A 155 10.03 12.05 -14.88
CA ARG A 155 9.93 10.58 -14.76
C ARG A 155 9.34 9.91 -16.00
N GLY A 156 8.81 10.68 -16.96
CA GLY A 156 8.28 10.16 -18.22
C GLY A 156 7.09 9.24 -18.04
N ARG A 157 6.28 9.44 -16.99
CA ARG A 157 5.09 8.62 -16.71
C ARG A 157 3.85 9.43 -17.08
N GLU A 158 3.37 9.19 -18.30
CA GLU A 158 2.16 9.81 -18.82
C GLU A 158 1.01 8.80 -18.83
N SER A 159 -0.18 9.24 -18.43
CA SER A 159 -1.43 8.47 -18.50
C SER A 159 -2.61 9.42 -18.38
N GLU A 160 -3.65 9.23 -19.20
CA GLU A 160 -4.88 10.04 -19.11
C GLU A 160 -5.54 9.95 -17.73
N ASP A 161 -5.47 8.77 -17.09
CA ASP A 161 -6.02 8.52 -15.74
C ASP A 161 -4.95 8.52 -14.64
N LEU A 162 -3.88 9.30 -14.80
CA LEU A 162 -2.78 9.32 -13.83
C LEU A 162 -3.28 9.73 -12.43
N SER A 163 -3.20 8.80 -11.49
CA SER A 163 -3.52 9.03 -10.08
C SER A 163 -2.28 8.77 -9.22
N LEU A 164 -1.95 9.75 -8.38
CA LEU A 164 -0.87 9.63 -7.41
C LEU A 164 -1.41 9.17 -6.06
N TYR A 165 -0.74 8.20 -5.48
CA TYR A 165 -1.09 7.60 -4.21
C TYR A 165 0.01 7.87 -3.19
N ILE A 166 -0.39 8.14 -1.95
CA ILE A 166 0.50 8.26 -0.80
C ILE A 166 0.19 7.15 0.18
N ILE A 167 1.21 6.39 0.56
CA ILE A 167 1.08 5.35 1.59
C ILE A 167 0.95 6.02 2.96
N THR A 168 -0.22 5.92 3.56
CA THR A 168 -0.47 6.35 4.96
C THR A 168 -0.46 5.20 5.95
N GLY A 169 -0.39 3.97 5.48
CA GLY A 169 -0.38 2.76 6.30
C GLY A 169 -0.13 1.53 5.45
N THR A 170 0.27 0.44 6.09
CA THR A 170 0.64 -0.83 5.44
C THR A 170 0.31 -2.02 6.31
N ASP A 171 -0.15 -3.10 5.69
CA ASP A 171 -0.13 -4.45 6.26
C ASP A 171 1.05 -5.22 5.66
N LYS A 172 2.00 -5.64 6.51
CA LYS A 172 3.19 -6.37 6.09
C LYS A 172 3.10 -7.82 6.53
N SER A 173 3.32 -8.75 5.60
CA SER A 173 3.32 -10.18 5.89
C SER A 173 4.46 -10.89 5.17
N SER A 174 4.93 -12.01 5.73
CA SER A 174 5.91 -12.90 5.11
C SER A 174 5.30 -13.80 4.03
N SER A 175 3.99 -14.05 4.11
CA SER A 175 3.27 -14.87 3.14
C SER A 175 1.88 -14.29 2.90
N PHE A 176 1.47 -14.30 1.64
CA PHE A 176 0.15 -13.83 1.26
C PHE A 176 -0.42 -14.66 0.12
N GLY A 177 -1.74 -14.71 0.02
CA GLY A 177 -2.47 -15.23 -1.11
C GLY A 177 -3.54 -14.23 -1.51
N VAL A 178 -3.69 -13.99 -2.80
CA VAL A 178 -4.74 -13.11 -3.34
C VAL A 178 -5.54 -13.89 -4.38
N ALA A 179 -6.86 -13.81 -4.30
CA ALA A 179 -7.76 -14.34 -5.30
C ALA A 179 -8.93 -13.39 -5.54
N SER A 180 -9.46 -13.42 -6.76
CA SER A 180 -10.70 -12.74 -7.16
C SER A 180 -11.51 -13.68 -8.03
N PHE A 181 -12.83 -13.58 -7.95
CA PHE A 181 -13.78 -14.34 -8.77
C PHE A 181 -14.95 -13.43 -9.15
#